data_AF-A0AAV4I4E2-F1
#
_entry.id   AF-A0AAV4I4E2-F1
#
_cell.length_a   1.000
_cell.length_b   1.000
_cell.length_c   1.000
_cell.angle_alpha   90.00
_cell.angle_beta   90.00
_cell.angle_gamma   90.00
#
_symmetry.space_group_name_H-M   'P 1'
#
loop_
_entity.id
_entity.type
_entity.pdbx_description
1 polymer ?
#
loop_
_entity_poly.entity_id
_entity_poly.type
_entity_poly.pdbx_seq_one_letter_code
_entity_poly.pdbx_strand_id
1 'polypeptide(L)'
;MCGDVESNPGPPKTSRDIETNPTGPTTGKTRRTRQSTLSGSFVNTASPTQNVPSKPTESSNEPCIRDVMNAIYNLTSKVDNFSKSMSDLNHSVKDLSSKYCNLQTQLQDATNSFRRLEDENRDLKERSEKPIIAKISDFKTKTAVVRERHRLKGTNLHITEDFTPRVREQRKTLNQCVAPLRADGYTANLVFDHLMVDGARVNWDYESKSLQPDPRWSPPQQAKQNATRKPVYSQVDGSPPGPYQPQRIGNRPARPTL
;
A
#
# COMPACT_ATOMS: atom_id res chain seq x y z
N MET A 1 2.70 39.37 -30.19
CA MET A 1 1.36 38.86 -29.84
C MET A 1 1.38 38.53 -28.37
N CYS A 2 0.45 39.09 -27.60
CA CYS A 2 0.32 38.86 -26.16
C CYS A 2 -0.91 37.99 -25.92
N GLY A 3 -0.83 37.07 -24.96
CA GLY A 3 -1.96 36.25 -24.54
C GLY A 3 -1.56 34.78 -24.35
N ASP A 4 -1.17 34.43 -23.13
CA ASP A 4 -2.09 33.64 -22.31
C ASP A 4 -1.86 33.95 -20.83
N VAL A 5 -2.91 34.38 -20.13
CA VAL A 5 -2.91 34.57 -18.68
C VAL A 5 -4.04 33.70 -18.16
N GLU A 6 -3.72 32.43 -17.94
CA GLU A 6 -4.65 31.47 -17.34
C GLU A 6 -5.10 32.00 -15.98
N SER A 7 -6.35 32.44 -15.95
CA SER A 7 -6.97 33.02 -14.75
C SER A 7 -7.31 31.88 -13.79
N ASN A 8 -6.45 31.68 -12.78
CA ASN A 8 -6.69 30.73 -11.69
C ASN A 8 -7.98 31.11 -10.93
N PRO A 9 -9.09 30.38 -11.07
CA PRO A 9 -10.33 30.71 -10.41
C PRO A 9 -10.31 30.11 -8.99
N GLY A 10 -10.11 30.98 -8.00
CA GLY A 10 -10.15 30.58 -6.59
C GLY A 10 -11.48 29.90 -6.21
N PRO A 11 -11.47 29.01 -5.19
CA PRO A 11 -12.63 28.18 -4.86
C PRO A 11 -13.88 29.02 -4.50
N PRO A 12 -15.08 28.57 -4.91
CA PRO A 12 -16.29 29.38 -4.79
C PRO A 12 -16.71 29.56 -3.32
N LYS A 13 -17.08 30.80 -2.98
CA LYS A 13 -17.68 31.14 -1.69
C LYS A 13 -19.09 30.56 -1.61
N THR A 14 -19.32 29.62 -0.69
CA THR A 14 -20.67 29.11 -0.40
C THR A 14 -21.42 30.07 0.51
N SER A 15 -21.93 31.17 -0.06
CA SER A 15 -23.04 31.91 0.53
C SER A 15 -24.37 31.25 0.14
N ARG A 16 -25.13 30.79 1.12
CA ARG A 16 -26.53 30.35 0.95
C ARG A 16 -27.40 30.91 2.06
N ASP A 17 -27.77 32.17 1.87
CA ASP A 17 -29.00 32.77 2.41
C ASP A 17 -29.81 33.25 1.21
N ILE A 18 -30.86 32.52 0.82
CA ILE A 18 -32.00 33.06 0.07
C ILE A 18 -33.26 32.38 0.62
N GLU A 19 -34.25 33.21 0.93
CA GLU A 19 -35.53 32.88 1.57
C GLU A 19 -36.52 32.18 0.64
N THR A 20 -37.44 31.39 1.21
CA THR A 20 -38.85 31.36 0.77
C THR A 20 -39.80 31.11 1.96
N ASN A 21 -40.82 31.95 2.06
CA ASN A 21 -42.04 31.83 2.90
C ASN A 21 -43.26 31.80 1.95
N PRO A 22 -44.52 31.53 2.37
CA PRO A 22 -45.04 31.03 3.66
C PRO A 22 -45.79 29.67 3.50
N THR A 23 -46.22 28.95 4.54
CA THR A 23 -47.51 29.11 5.25
C THR A 23 -47.57 28.07 6.41
N GLY A 24 -47.98 28.45 7.63
CA GLY A 24 -48.02 27.55 8.81
C GLY A 24 -49.38 26.86 9.04
N PRO A 25 -49.73 26.41 10.27
CA PRO A 25 -48.96 26.30 11.53
C PRO A 25 -48.80 24.82 11.99
N THR A 26 -48.20 24.43 13.14
CA THR A 26 -48.85 24.39 14.48
C THR A 26 -47.90 23.83 15.58
N THR A 27 -47.76 24.57 16.71
CA THR A 27 -47.37 24.17 18.11
C THR A 27 -46.07 23.44 18.50
N GLY A 28 -45.44 23.93 19.59
CA GLY A 28 -44.54 23.20 20.51
C GLY A 28 -43.09 23.77 20.58
N LYS A 29 -42.70 24.75 21.41
CA LYS A 29 -42.69 24.83 22.91
C LYS A 29 -42.15 23.55 23.56
N THR A 30 -41.25 23.53 24.57
CA THR A 30 -40.46 24.54 25.33
C THR A 30 -39.49 23.71 26.21
N ARG A 31 -38.17 23.98 26.40
CA ARG A 31 -37.52 25.13 27.08
C ARG A 31 -35.97 25.03 26.96
N ARG A 32 -35.23 26.12 27.22
CA ARG A 32 -33.85 26.09 27.77
C ARG A 32 -33.76 27.10 28.91
N THR A 33 -33.09 26.75 30.00
CA THR A 33 -33.04 27.57 31.22
C THR A 33 -32.18 28.82 31.04
N ARG A 34 -32.69 29.99 31.44
CA ARG A 34 -31.85 31.12 31.85
C ARG A 34 -32.41 31.78 33.10
N GLN A 35 -31.50 32.10 34.01
CA GLN A 35 -31.76 32.91 35.20
C GLN A 35 -31.97 34.36 34.78
N SER A 36 -32.87 35.05 35.47
CA SER A 36 -32.91 36.52 35.50
C SER A 36 -33.47 36.96 36.84
N THR A 37 -32.60 37.54 37.66
CA THR A 37 -32.95 38.25 38.89
C THR A 37 -33.82 39.45 38.58
N LEU A 38 -34.98 39.58 39.23
CA LEU A 38 -35.67 40.87 39.37
C LEU A 38 -36.21 41.01 40.80
N SER A 39 -35.89 42.15 41.40
CA SER A 39 -36.38 42.58 42.71
C SER A 39 -37.85 43.01 42.63
N GLY A 40 -38.66 42.55 43.60
CA GLY A 40 -40.06 42.95 43.74
C GLY A 40 -40.49 42.93 45.20
N SER A 41 -40.30 44.05 45.90
CA SER A 41 -40.83 44.25 47.25
C SER A 41 -42.32 44.59 47.18
N PHE A 42 -43.18 43.81 47.84
CA PHE A 42 -44.45 44.30 48.37
C PHE A 42 -44.84 43.55 49.65
N VAL A 43 -45.40 44.27 50.60
CA VAL A 43 -45.71 43.82 51.96
C VAL A 43 -47.23 43.76 52.16
N ASN A 44 -47.68 42.66 52.77
CA ASN A 44 -48.95 42.43 53.46
C ASN A 44 -50.24 43.15 52.97
N THR A 45 -51.20 42.35 52.52
CA THR A 45 -52.62 42.59 52.79
C THR A 45 -53.20 41.39 53.56
N ALA A 46 -53.56 41.61 54.82
CA ALA A 46 -54.24 40.60 55.62
C ALA A 46 -55.75 40.74 55.46
N SER A 47 -56.44 39.62 55.24
CA SER A 47 -57.89 39.49 55.42
C SER A 47 -58.19 38.13 56.06
N PRO A 48 -58.99 38.07 57.15
CA PRO A 48 -59.29 36.83 57.83
C PRO A 48 -60.59 36.18 57.33
N THR A 49 -60.59 34.87 57.11
CA THR A 49 -61.84 34.12 56.89
C THR A 49 -61.83 32.79 57.64
N GLN A 50 -62.48 32.87 58.81
CA GLN A 50 -63.19 31.86 59.59
C GLN A 50 -63.08 30.36 59.23
N ASN A 51 -62.85 29.60 60.30
CA ASN A 51 -63.21 28.18 60.47
C ASN A 51 -64.54 27.80 59.80
N VAL A 52 -64.52 26.71 59.04
CA VAL A 52 -65.68 25.83 58.85
C VAL A 52 -65.26 24.41 59.25
N PRO A 53 -65.87 23.80 60.30
CA PRO A 53 -65.47 22.49 60.77
C PRO A 53 -66.21 21.38 60.00
N SER A 54 -65.65 20.96 58.86
CA SER A 54 -66.19 19.84 58.08
C SER A 54 -65.37 18.56 58.29
N LYS A 55 -65.79 17.80 59.30
CA LYS A 55 -65.44 16.41 59.62
C LYS A 55 -65.09 15.59 58.36
N PRO A 56 -63.85 15.08 58.20
CA PRO A 56 -63.52 14.22 57.09
C PRO A 56 -64.20 12.86 57.29
N THR A 57 -65.17 12.54 56.44
CA THR A 57 -65.58 11.15 56.22
C THR A 57 -64.40 10.40 55.64
N GLU A 58 -63.86 9.44 56.39
CA GLU A 58 -62.80 8.54 55.94
C GLU A 58 -63.29 7.75 54.71
N SER A 59 -62.94 8.27 53.52
CA SER A 59 -63.40 7.71 52.25
C SER A 59 -62.58 6.50 51.85
N SER A 60 -63.23 5.54 51.20
CA SER A 60 -62.75 4.23 50.72
C SER A 60 -61.46 4.20 49.85
N ASN A 61 -60.77 5.33 49.67
CA ASN A 61 -59.77 5.56 48.64
C ASN A 61 -58.31 5.50 49.14
N GLU A 62 -58.07 5.55 50.46
CA GLU A 62 -56.73 5.48 51.07
C GLU A 62 -55.83 4.34 50.55
N PRO A 63 -56.27 3.05 50.52
CA PRO A 63 -55.42 1.97 50.03
C PRO A 63 -55.06 2.13 48.54
N CYS A 64 -55.98 2.62 47.71
CA CYS A 64 -55.73 2.90 46.30
C CYS A 64 -54.67 4.01 46.11
N ILE A 65 -54.75 5.09 46.90
CA ILE A 65 -53.74 6.16 46.91
C ILE A 65 -52.36 5.59 47.26
N ARG A 66 -52.30 4.70 48.25
CA ARG A 66 -51.05 4.04 48.68
C ARG A 66 -50.44 3.16 47.58
N ASP A 67 -51.26 2.38 46.89
CA ASP A 67 -50.81 1.54 45.77
C ASP A 67 -50.31 2.38 44.58
N VAL A 68 -50.98 3.48 44.27
CA VAL A 68 -50.52 4.45 43.25
C VAL A 68 -49.19 5.08 43.65
N MET A 69 -49.02 5.49 44.91
CA MET A 69 -47.75 6.04 45.41
C MET A 69 -46.62 5.01 45.34
N ASN A 70 -46.87 3.75 45.72
CA ASN A 70 -45.91 2.65 45.58
C ASN A 70 -45.55 2.40 44.11
N ALA A 71 -46.51 2.46 43.19
CA ALA A 71 -46.25 2.35 41.75
C ALA A 71 -45.40 3.52 41.22
N ILE A 72 -45.67 4.75 41.67
CA ILE A 72 -44.87 5.94 41.34
C ILE A 72 -43.42 5.78 41.83
N TYR A 73 -43.19 5.44 43.10
CA TYR A 73 -41.82 5.24 43.63
C TYR A 73 -41.05 4.15 42.86
N ASN A 74 -41.73 3.03 42.53
CA ASN A 74 -41.14 1.98 41.70
C ASN A 74 -40.77 2.50 40.30
N LEU A 75 -41.63 3.30 39.66
CA LEU A 75 -41.34 3.90 38.35
C LEU A 75 -40.19 4.91 38.43
N THR A 76 -40.15 5.79 39.44
CA THR A 76 -39.04 6.73 39.67
C THR A 76 -37.71 5.98 39.80
N SER A 77 -37.65 4.94 40.64
CA SER A 77 -36.42 4.15 40.81
C SER A 77 -35.96 3.48 39.50
N LYS A 78 -36.88 3.06 38.63
CA LYS A 78 -36.55 2.52 37.30
C LYS A 78 -36.00 3.59 36.38
N VAL A 79 -36.59 4.80 36.38
CA VAL A 79 -36.10 5.95 35.61
C VAL A 79 -34.68 6.34 36.04
N ASP A 80 -34.39 6.37 37.35
CA ASP A 80 -33.05 6.67 37.86
C ASP A 80 -32.01 5.62 37.44
N ASN A 81 -32.37 4.33 37.53
CA ASN A 81 -31.52 3.23 37.07
C ASN A 81 -31.25 3.29 35.55
N PHE A 82 -32.27 3.61 34.74
CA PHE A 82 -32.10 3.81 33.30
C PHE A 82 -31.23 5.05 33.00
N SER A 83 -31.40 6.14 33.74
CA SER A 83 -30.59 7.36 33.60
C SER A 83 -29.11 7.10 33.89
N LYS A 84 -28.81 6.32 34.94
CA LYS A 84 -27.44 5.89 35.25
C LYS A 84 -26.84 5.03 34.13
N SER A 85 -27.57 4.00 33.68
CA SER A 85 -27.14 3.13 32.58
C SER A 85 -26.88 3.91 31.28
N MET A 86 -27.73 4.89 30.96
CA MET A 86 -27.56 5.79 29.82
C MET A 86 -26.29 6.64 29.95
N SER A 87 -25.96 7.09 31.16
CA SER A 87 -24.70 7.82 31.43
C SER A 87 -23.48 6.93 31.23
N ASP A 88 -23.49 5.70 31.76
CA ASP A 88 -22.40 4.74 31.63
C ASP A 88 -22.14 4.36 30.16
N LEU A 89 -23.22 4.12 29.39
CA LEU A 89 -23.13 3.90 27.94
C LEU A 89 -22.54 5.11 27.20
N ASN A 90 -22.94 6.34 27.55
CA ASN A 90 -22.40 7.57 26.97
C ASN A 90 -20.90 7.76 27.26
N HIS A 91 -20.43 7.37 28.46
CA HIS A 91 -19.01 7.33 28.77
C HIS A 91 -18.27 6.27 27.92
N SER A 92 -18.84 5.08 27.76
CA SER A 92 -18.25 4.02 26.94
C SER A 92 -18.15 4.41 25.45
N VAL A 93 -19.15 5.11 24.90
CA VAL A 93 -19.12 5.63 23.52
C VAL A 93 -18.01 6.68 23.34
N LYS A 94 -17.81 7.56 24.32
CA LYS A 94 -16.73 8.57 24.29
C LYS A 94 -15.34 7.94 24.34
N ASP A 95 -15.15 6.92 25.18
CA ASP A 95 -13.89 6.16 25.25
C ASP A 95 -13.61 5.37 23.96
N LEU A 96 -14.63 4.75 23.36
CA LEU A 96 -14.48 4.09 22.06
C LEU A 96 -14.14 5.10 20.94
N SER A 97 -14.75 6.29 20.98
CA SER A 97 -14.48 7.37 20.03
C SER A 97 -13.05 7.91 20.15
N SER A 98 -12.51 8.07 21.36
CA SER A 98 -11.12 8.50 21.56
C SER A 98 -10.12 7.43 21.09
N LYS A 99 -10.39 6.16 21.36
CA LYS A 99 -9.60 5.01 20.84
C LYS A 99 -9.60 4.97 19.31
N TYR A 100 -10.75 5.14 18.68
CA TYR A 100 -10.87 5.20 17.22
C TYR A 100 -10.05 6.37 16.63
N CYS A 101 -10.10 7.55 17.25
CA CYS A 101 -9.31 8.70 16.82
C CYS A 101 -7.79 8.42 16.91
N ASN A 102 -7.32 7.84 18.02
CA ASN A 102 -5.91 7.45 18.18
C ASN A 102 -5.45 6.41 17.14
N LEU A 103 -6.26 5.37 16.90
CA LEU A 103 -6.02 4.37 15.85
C LEU A 103 -5.93 5.01 14.46
N GLN A 104 -6.80 5.98 14.16
CA GLN A 104 -6.78 6.70 12.89
C GLN A 104 -5.53 7.58 12.73
N THR A 105 -5.05 8.22 13.80
CA THR A 105 -3.75 8.94 13.79
C THR A 105 -2.59 7.98 13.54
N GLN A 106 -2.52 6.85 14.23
CA GLN A 106 -1.46 5.85 14.05
C GLN A 106 -1.44 5.29 12.62
N LEU A 107 -2.60 5.04 12.02
CA LEU A 107 -2.72 4.62 10.61
C LEU A 107 -2.16 5.69 9.66
N GLN A 108 -2.45 6.96 9.91
CA GLN A 108 -1.95 8.07 9.09
C GLN A 108 -0.43 8.21 9.21
N ASP A 109 0.12 8.09 10.42
CA ASP A 109 1.56 8.16 10.65
C ASP A 109 2.29 6.96 10.03
N ALA A 110 1.73 5.75 10.14
CA ALA A 110 2.25 4.57 9.45
C ALA A 110 2.27 4.78 7.93
N THR A 111 1.18 5.30 7.35
CA THR A 111 1.07 5.62 5.91
C THR A 111 2.11 6.66 5.49
N ASN A 112 2.29 7.71 6.29
CA ASN A 112 3.29 8.74 6.06
C ASN A 112 4.72 8.17 6.13
N SER A 113 4.99 7.24 7.06
CA SER A 113 6.29 6.59 7.21
C SER A 113 6.63 5.68 6.03
N PHE A 114 5.64 4.91 5.55
CA PHE A 114 5.79 4.05 4.37
C PHE A 114 6.16 4.87 3.13
N ARG A 115 5.44 5.98 2.87
CA ARG A 115 5.74 6.88 1.73
C ARG A 115 7.16 7.44 1.80
N ARG A 116 7.64 7.85 2.99
CA ARG A 116 9.03 8.31 3.17
C ARG A 116 10.05 7.21 2.84
N LEU A 117 9.79 5.97 3.26
CA LEU A 117 10.63 4.82 2.95
C LEU A 117 10.61 4.47 1.45
N GLU A 118 9.49 4.62 0.75
CA GLU A 118 9.44 4.45 -0.70
C GLU A 118 10.29 5.50 -1.43
N ASP A 119 10.19 6.77 -1.02
CA ASP A 119 10.99 7.86 -1.57
C ASP A 119 12.49 7.69 -1.26
N GLU A 120 12.86 7.29 -0.04
CA GLU A 120 14.25 6.95 0.31
C GLU A 120 14.77 5.75 -0.51
N ASN A 121 13.96 4.70 -0.73
CA ASN A 121 14.35 3.58 -1.59
C ASN A 121 14.49 3.97 -3.07
N ARG A 122 13.71 4.95 -3.54
CA ARG A 122 13.84 5.54 -4.88
C ARG A 122 15.16 6.28 -5.01
N ASP A 123 15.45 7.15 -4.04
CA ASP A 123 16.70 7.90 -3.92
C ASP A 123 17.92 6.97 -3.84
N LEU A 124 17.86 5.92 -3.03
CA LEU A 124 18.94 4.94 -2.91
C LEU A 124 19.14 4.14 -4.21
N LYS A 125 18.08 3.84 -4.97
CA LYS A 125 18.22 3.25 -6.32
C LYS A 125 18.82 4.22 -7.33
N GLU A 126 18.49 5.52 -7.26
CA GLU A 126 19.09 6.50 -8.16
C GLU A 126 20.53 6.86 -7.79
N ARG A 127 20.87 6.80 -6.49
CA ARG A 127 22.23 6.93 -5.95
C ARG A 127 23.06 5.66 -6.15
N SER A 128 22.43 4.49 -6.33
CA SER A 128 23.14 3.27 -6.71
C SER A 128 23.88 3.52 -8.02
N GLU A 129 25.17 3.23 -8.00
CA GLU A 129 26.17 3.89 -8.84
C GLU A 129 25.81 3.85 -10.33
N LYS A 130 25.46 5.01 -10.90
CA LYS A 130 25.14 5.15 -12.33
C LYS A 130 26.33 4.62 -13.14
N PRO A 131 26.15 3.62 -14.03
CA PRO A 131 27.26 2.94 -14.66
C PRO A 131 28.05 3.89 -15.55
N ILE A 132 29.37 3.91 -15.41
CA ILE A 132 30.26 4.74 -16.20
C ILE A 132 30.32 4.20 -17.63
N ILE A 133 29.73 4.92 -18.58
CA ILE A 133 29.73 4.54 -20.00
C ILE A 133 31.02 5.02 -20.67
N ALA A 134 32.04 4.16 -20.68
CA ALA A 134 33.30 4.40 -21.36
C ALA A 134 33.20 4.08 -22.87
N LYS A 135 33.48 5.07 -23.73
CA LYS A 135 33.65 4.86 -25.18
C LYS A 135 35.13 4.56 -25.47
N ILE A 136 35.40 3.39 -26.05
CA ILE A 136 36.74 2.98 -26.49
C ILE A 136 36.75 3.00 -28.02
N SER A 137 37.59 3.86 -28.63
CA SER A 137 37.68 4.02 -30.09
C SER A 137 38.20 2.76 -30.78
N ASP A 138 39.24 2.15 -30.23
CA ASP A 138 39.90 0.98 -30.83
C ASP A 138 39.20 -0.32 -30.45
N PHE A 139 38.69 -1.04 -31.46
CA PHE A 139 38.06 -2.34 -31.27
C PHE A 139 38.99 -3.35 -30.57
N LYS A 140 40.28 -3.39 -30.94
CA LYS A 140 41.28 -4.28 -30.31
C LYS A 140 41.41 -4.00 -28.81
N THR A 141 41.51 -2.73 -28.43
CA THR A 141 41.60 -2.28 -27.03
C THR A 141 40.32 -2.64 -26.26
N LYS A 142 39.15 -2.39 -26.84
CA LYS A 142 37.85 -2.80 -26.26
C LYS A 142 37.81 -4.32 -26.02
N THR A 143 38.18 -5.13 -27.02
CA THR A 143 38.20 -6.59 -26.91
C THR A 143 39.18 -7.08 -25.84
N ALA A 144 40.36 -6.47 -25.75
CA ALA A 144 41.35 -6.81 -24.71
C ALA A 144 40.81 -6.53 -23.30
N VAL A 145 40.23 -5.34 -23.05
CA VAL A 145 39.61 -5.00 -21.76
C VAL A 145 38.47 -5.98 -21.41
N VAL A 146 37.59 -6.28 -22.36
CA VAL A 146 36.46 -7.21 -22.17
C VAL A 146 36.92 -8.65 -21.92
N ARG A 147 38.05 -9.07 -22.49
CA ARG A 147 38.68 -10.38 -22.24
C ARG A 147 39.28 -10.44 -20.84
N GLU A 148 40.03 -9.42 -20.43
CA GLU A 148 40.76 -9.37 -19.16
C GLU A 148 39.90 -9.02 -17.94
N ARG A 149 38.64 -8.59 -18.12
CA ARG A 149 37.68 -8.26 -17.02
C ARG A 149 37.56 -9.33 -15.93
N HIS A 150 37.86 -10.59 -16.24
CA HIS A 150 37.81 -11.69 -15.29
C HIS A 150 38.84 -11.54 -14.15
N ARG A 151 39.87 -10.70 -14.33
CA ARG A 151 40.85 -10.32 -13.31
C ARG A 151 40.31 -9.34 -12.26
N LEU A 152 39.12 -8.77 -12.49
CA LEU A 152 38.41 -7.93 -11.51
C LEU A 152 37.62 -8.76 -10.48
N LYS A 153 37.57 -10.10 -10.62
CA LYS A 153 36.93 -10.98 -9.64
C LYS A 153 37.56 -10.79 -8.25
N GLY A 154 36.72 -10.54 -7.25
CA GLY A 154 37.17 -10.22 -5.89
C GLY A 154 37.28 -8.71 -5.61
N THR A 155 37.11 -7.86 -6.63
CA THR A 155 36.90 -6.42 -6.44
C THR A 155 35.40 -6.08 -6.55
N ASN A 156 35.03 -4.87 -6.14
CA ASN A 156 33.66 -4.35 -6.27
C ASN A 156 33.32 -3.86 -7.70
N LEU A 157 34.23 -4.02 -8.66
CA LEU A 157 34.09 -3.49 -10.02
C LEU A 157 33.69 -4.58 -11.01
N HIS A 158 32.74 -4.27 -11.89
CA HIS A 158 32.34 -5.15 -12.99
C HIS A 158 32.29 -4.40 -14.32
N ILE A 159 32.84 -5.02 -15.38
CA ILE A 159 32.82 -4.48 -16.74
C ILE A 159 31.89 -5.34 -17.61
N THR A 160 30.75 -4.78 -17.96
CA THR A 160 29.85 -5.28 -18.99
C THR A 160 30.08 -4.57 -20.31
N GLU A 161 29.62 -5.18 -21.40
CA GLU A 161 29.54 -4.52 -22.70
C GLU A 161 28.13 -3.93 -22.86
N ASP A 162 28.05 -2.70 -23.36
CA ASP A 162 26.77 -2.03 -23.60
C ASP A 162 26.12 -2.55 -24.89
N PHE A 163 25.08 -3.36 -24.73
CA PHE A 163 24.31 -3.95 -25.82
C PHE A 163 23.02 -3.17 -26.07
N THR A 164 22.55 -3.17 -27.32
CA THR A 164 21.22 -2.64 -27.67
C THR A 164 20.10 -3.44 -26.97
N PRO A 165 18.90 -2.87 -26.74
CA PRO A 165 17.80 -3.55 -26.03
C PRO A 165 17.48 -4.94 -26.59
N ARG A 166 17.36 -5.06 -27.92
CA ARG A 166 17.16 -6.33 -28.64
C ARG A 166 18.19 -7.40 -28.28
N VAL A 167 19.47 -7.03 -28.24
CA VAL A 167 20.55 -7.97 -27.89
C VAL A 167 20.51 -8.31 -26.39
N ARG A 168 20.15 -7.37 -25.51
CA ARG A 168 19.95 -7.66 -24.07
C ARG A 168 18.83 -8.69 -23.85
N GLU A 169 17.72 -8.56 -24.55
CA GLU A 169 16.58 -9.50 -24.51
C GLU A 169 16.97 -10.87 -25.04
N GLN A 170 17.57 -10.94 -26.23
CA GLN A 170 18.05 -12.20 -26.82
C GLN A 170 19.08 -12.91 -25.91
N ARG A 171 20.01 -12.15 -25.32
CA ARG A 171 20.95 -12.67 -24.30
C ARG A 171 20.25 -13.13 -23.02
N LYS A 172 19.16 -12.49 -22.59
CA LYS A 172 18.37 -12.93 -21.42
C LYS A 172 17.77 -14.31 -21.68
N THR A 173 17.14 -14.51 -22.84
CA THR A 173 16.58 -15.81 -23.25
C THR A 173 17.67 -16.87 -23.36
N LEU A 174 18.75 -16.61 -24.11
CA LEU A 174 19.83 -17.58 -24.29
C LEU A 174 20.56 -17.95 -22.98
N ASN A 175 20.72 -17.01 -22.04
CA ASN A 175 21.33 -17.29 -20.73
C ASN A 175 20.52 -18.30 -19.90
N GLN A 176 19.20 -18.35 -20.06
CA GLN A 176 18.36 -19.33 -19.35
C GLN A 176 18.70 -20.76 -19.78
N CYS A 177 19.07 -20.97 -21.05
CA CYS A 177 19.47 -22.27 -21.59
C CYS A 177 20.91 -22.68 -21.20
N VAL A 178 21.78 -21.75 -20.79
CA VAL A 178 23.19 -22.05 -20.47
C VAL A 178 23.33 -22.97 -19.25
N ALA A 179 22.50 -22.78 -18.23
CA ALA A 179 22.55 -23.59 -17.00
C ALA A 179 22.14 -25.06 -17.21
N PRO A 180 20.98 -25.40 -17.81
CA PRO A 180 20.60 -26.78 -18.06
C PRO A 180 21.58 -27.49 -19.00
N LEU A 181 21.98 -26.87 -20.12
CA LEU A 181 22.96 -27.48 -21.04
C LEU A 181 24.29 -27.84 -20.35
N ARG A 182 24.76 -27.03 -19.39
CA ARG A 182 25.96 -27.35 -18.59
C ARG A 182 25.73 -28.45 -17.57
N ALA A 183 24.51 -28.60 -17.04
CA ALA A 183 24.14 -29.73 -16.17
C ALA A 183 24.10 -31.04 -16.97
N ASP A 184 23.62 -31.00 -18.21
CA ASP A 184 23.61 -32.12 -19.16
C ASP A 184 25.01 -32.46 -19.74
N GLY A 185 26.04 -31.69 -19.34
CA GLY A 185 27.44 -31.92 -19.70
C GLY A 185 27.90 -31.29 -21.03
N TYR A 186 27.12 -30.37 -21.61
CA TYR A 186 27.50 -29.62 -22.80
C TYR A 186 28.33 -28.39 -22.47
N THR A 187 29.27 -28.03 -23.37
CA THR A 187 30.09 -26.83 -23.25
C THR A 187 29.36 -25.58 -23.79
N ALA A 188 28.34 -25.13 -23.04
CA ALA A 188 27.54 -23.97 -23.40
C ALA A 188 28.19 -22.63 -22.98
N ASN A 189 28.39 -21.69 -23.92
CA ASN A 189 28.95 -20.35 -23.69
C ASN A 189 28.28 -19.27 -24.55
N LEU A 190 27.77 -18.20 -23.92
CA LEU A 190 27.08 -17.11 -24.62
C LEU A 190 28.09 -16.09 -25.19
N VAL A 191 28.07 -15.90 -26.52
CA VAL A 191 28.96 -15.01 -27.26
C VAL A 191 28.13 -13.97 -28.01
N PHE A 192 28.30 -12.68 -27.68
CA PHE A 192 27.51 -11.57 -28.24
C PHE A 192 25.98 -11.83 -28.22
N ASP A 193 25.35 -12.15 -29.36
CA ASP A 193 23.92 -12.40 -29.53
C ASP A 193 23.55 -13.89 -29.65
N HIS A 194 24.51 -14.80 -29.65
CA HIS A 194 24.33 -16.22 -29.93
C HIS A 194 24.95 -17.11 -28.87
N LEU A 195 24.49 -18.36 -28.80
CA LEU A 195 25.03 -19.35 -27.88
C LEU A 195 25.96 -20.29 -28.65
N MET A 196 27.10 -20.61 -28.07
CA MET A 196 28.00 -21.66 -28.55
C MET A 196 27.78 -22.91 -27.70
N VAL A 197 27.48 -24.05 -28.32
CA VAL A 197 27.30 -25.35 -27.67
C VAL A 197 28.20 -26.36 -28.38
N ASP A 198 29.18 -26.93 -27.68
CA ASP A 198 30.15 -27.89 -28.22
C ASP A 198 30.84 -27.42 -29.54
N GLY A 199 31.06 -26.11 -29.64
CA GLY A 199 31.70 -25.45 -30.80
C GLY A 199 30.75 -25.13 -31.96
N ALA A 200 29.50 -25.56 -31.92
CA ALA A 200 28.45 -25.15 -32.85
C ALA A 200 27.78 -23.84 -32.37
N ARG A 201 27.50 -22.93 -33.30
CA ARG A 201 26.68 -21.74 -33.06
C ARG A 201 25.20 -22.13 -33.12
N VAL A 202 24.45 -21.70 -32.11
CA VAL A 202 22.99 -21.88 -32.04
C VAL A 202 22.32 -20.55 -31.72
N ASN A 203 21.15 -20.34 -32.31
CA ASN A 203 20.32 -19.17 -32.11
C ASN A 203 19.00 -19.59 -31.45
N TRP A 204 18.35 -18.68 -30.74
CA TRP A 204 17.00 -18.92 -30.22
C TRP A 204 15.99 -18.68 -31.32
N ASP A 205 15.19 -19.69 -31.65
CA ASP A 205 14.01 -19.51 -32.49
C ASP A 205 12.81 -19.12 -31.61
N TYR A 206 12.18 -18.00 -31.97
CA TYR A 206 11.01 -17.47 -31.26
C TYR A 206 9.71 -18.17 -31.68
N GLU A 207 9.65 -18.75 -32.89
CA GLU A 207 8.48 -19.50 -33.37
C GLU A 207 8.44 -20.88 -32.70
N SER A 208 9.52 -21.66 -32.83
CA SER A 208 9.63 -23.01 -32.24
C SER A 208 10.05 -23.03 -30.77
N LYS A 209 10.22 -21.86 -30.12
CA LYS A 209 10.67 -21.68 -28.72
C LYS A 209 11.83 -22.61 -28.31
N SER A 210 12.81 -22.80 -29.20
CA SER A 210 13.88 -23.77 -29.04
C SER A 210 15.20 -23.26 -29.61
N LEU A 211 16.31 -23.88 -29.19
CA LEU A 211 17.64 -23.60 -29.74
C LEU A 211 17.80 -24.31 -31.07
N GLN A 212 17.97 -23.54 -32.15
CA GLN A 212 18.23 -24.08 -33.48
C GLN A 212 19.70 -23.84 -33.89
N PRO A 213 20.35 -24.80 -34.58
CA PRO A 213 21.69 -24.58 -35.11
C PRO A 213 21.67 -23.46 -36.14
N ASP A 214 22.68 -22.60 -36.15
CA ASP A 214 22.80 -21.54 -37.15
C ASP A 214 23.27 -22.16 -38.49
N PRO A 215 22.43 -22.25 -39.54
CA PRO A 215 22.81 -22.89 -40.80
C PRO A 215 23.89 -22.10 -41.56
N ARG A 216 24.18 -20.86 -41.15
CA ARG A 216 25.21 -20.00 -41.74
C ARG A 216 26.57 -20.18 -41.04
N TRP A 217 26.62 -20.94 -39.94
CA TRP A 217 27.85 -21.19 -39.20
C TRP A 217 28.56 -22.47 -39.69
N SER A 218 29.72 -22.29 -40.33
CA SER A 218 30.66 -23.38 -40.57
C SER A 218 31.68 -23.44 -39.43
N PRO A 219 31.82 -24.57 -38.72
CA PRO A 219 32.82 -24.70 -37.66
C PRO A 219 34.25 -24.52 -38.19
N PRO A 220 35.13 -23.78 -37.48
CA PRO A 220 36.56 -23.75 -37.79
C PRO A 220 37.14 -25.16 -37.84
N GLN A 221 38.17 -25.39 -38.67
CA GLN A 221 38.72 -26.74 -38.92
C GLN A 221 39.10 -27.48 -37.62
N GLN A 222 39.54 -26.76 -36.58
CA GLN A 222 39.89 -27.31 -35.26
C GLN A 222 38.68 -27.85 -34.46
N ALA A 223 37.46 -27.31 -34.67
CA ALA A 223 36.26 -27.74 -33.95
C ALA A 223 35.67 -29.06 -34.48
N LYS A 224 36.05 -29.49 -35.69
CA LYS A 224 35.54 -30.71 -36.34
C LYS A 224 35.89 -32.00 -35.59
N GLN A 225 36.91 -31.96 -34.72
CA GLN A 225 37.39 -33.13 -33.97
C GLN A 225 36.50 -33.51 -32.77
N ASN A 226 35.67 -32.59 -32.27
CA ASN A 226 34.88 -32.79 -31.05
C ASN A 226 33.38 -33.08 -31.32
N ALA A 227 32.95 -33.13 -32.59
CA ALA A 227 31.54 -33.21 -32.99
C ALA A 227 30.94 -34.63 -32.90
N THR A 228 31.26 -35.39 -31.86
CA THR A 228 30.92 -36.83 -31.74
C THR A 228 29.64 -37.11 -30.93
N ARG A 229 28.93 -36.07 -30.45
CA ARG A 229 27.66 -36.21 -29.71
C ARG A 229 26.47 -35.73 -30.55
N LYS A 230 25.31 -36.38 -30.39
CA LYS A 230 24.07 -36.00 -31.09
C LYS A 230 23.62 -34.59 -30.69
N PRO A 231 23.09 -33.78 -31.61
CA PRO A 231 22.60 -32.43 -31.31
C PRO A 231 21.32 -32.46 -30.48
N VAL A 232 21.32 -31.79 -29.32
CA VAL A 232 20.17 -31.70 -28.38
C VAL A 232 19.38 -30.41 -28.62
N TYR A 233 18.87 -30.25 -29.85
CA TYR A 233 18.15 -29.05 -30.29
C TYR A 233 16.63 -29.16 -30.18
N SER A 234 16.11 -30.18 -29.47
CA SER A 234 14.69 -30.54 -29.46
C SER A 234 14.03 -30.76 -28.09
N GLN A 235 14.70 -30.46 -26.96
CA GLN A 235 14.18 -30.79 -25.62
C GLN A 235 14.25 -29.68 -24.55
N VAL A 236 14.65 -28.45 -24.90
CA VAL A 236 14.63 -27.34 -23.93
C VAL A 236 13.28 -26.63 -23.97
N ASP A 237 12.32 -27.17 -23.21
CA ASP A 237 10.92 -26.69 -23.21
C ASP A 237 10.78 -25.31 -22.52
N GLY A 238 10.92 -24.25 -23.33
CA GLY A 238 11.00 -22.86 -22.89
C GLY A 238 9.66 -22.25 -22.49
N SER A 239 9.10 -22.65 -21.34
CA SER A 239 8.01 -21.89 -20.71
C SER A 239 8.49 -20.49 -20.29
N PRO A 240 7.81 -19.39 -20.70
CA PRO A 240 8.23 -18.03 -20.36
C PRO A 240 7.93 -17.73 -18.88
N PRO A 241 8.91 -17.35 -18.05
CA PRO A 241 8.65 -17.06 -16.65
C PRO A 241 8.09 -15.64 -16.47
N GLY A 242 7.13 -15.53 -15.54
CA GLY A 242 6.55 -14.27 -15.06
C GLY A 242 7.53 -13.40 -14.25
N PRO A 243 7.02 -12.44 -13.45
CA PRO A 243 7.86 -11.41 -12.82
C PRO A 243 8.96 -12.00 -11.92
N TYR A 244 10.17 -11.51 -12.15
CA TYR A 244 11.42 -12.04 -11.59
C TYR A 244 11.52 -11.78 -10.08
N GLN A 245 11.61 -12.85 -9.27
CA GLN A 245 12.06 -12.73 -7.88
C GLN A 245 13.59 -12.90 -7.80
N PRO A 246 14.33 -11.97 -7.16
CA PRO A 246 15.77 -12.10 -7.01
C PRO A 246 16.11 -13.22 -6.02
N GLN A 247 16.78 -14.26 -6.49
CA GLN A 247 17.24 -15.35 -5.63
C GLN A 247 18.35 -14.87 -4.67
N ARG A 248 18.18 -15.14 -3.38
CA ARG A 248 19.22 -14.92 -2.36
C ARG A 248 20.47 -15.71 -2.69
N ILE A 249 21.64 -15.08 -2.56
CA ILE A 249 22.94 -15.72 -2.73
C ILE A 249 23.14 -16.71 -1.56
N GLY A 250 23.00 -18.00 -1.84
CA GLY A 250 23.36 -19.07 -0.91
C GLY A 250 24.87 -19.29 -0.89
N ASN A 251 25.44 -19.42 0.30
CA ASN A 251 26.87 -19.66 0.50
C ASN A 251 27.31 -20.96 -0.21
N ARG A 252 28.29 -20.86 -1.12
CA ARG A 252 29.02 -22.03 -1.64
C ARG A 252 30.24 -22.32 -0.77
N PRO A 253 30.51 -23.58 -0.40
CA PRO A 253 31.73 -23.94 0.32
C PRO A 253 32.96 -23.77 -0.58
N ALA A 254 34.10 -23.45 0.05
CA ALA A 254 35.37 -23.25 -0.64
C ALA A 254 35.91 -24.56 -1.23
N ARG A 255 36.57 -24.46 -2.38
CA ARG A 255 37.24 -25.59 -3.05
C ARG A 255 38.66 -25.76 -2.45
N PRO A 256 39.10 -26.97 -2.08
CA PRO A 256 40.47 -27.17 -1.58
C PRO A 256 41.50 -26.89 -2.67
N THR A 257 42.58 -26.23 -2.28
CA THR A 257 43.81 -26.07 -3.07
C THR A 257 44.70 -27.30 -2.92
N LEU A 258 45.27 -27.75 -4.04
CA LEU A 258 46.50 -28.52 -4.09
C LEU A 258 47.68 -27.54 -4.20
#